data_AF-A0A9P6LWD8-F1
#
_entry.id   AF-A0A9P6LWD8-F1
#
_cell.length_a   1.000
_cell.length_b   1.000
_cell.length_c   1.000
_cell.angle_alpha   90.00
_cell.angle_beta   90.00
_cell.angle_gamma   90.00
#
_symmetry.space_group_name_H-M   'P 1'
#
loop_
_entity.id
_entity.type
_entity.pdbx_description
1 polymer ?
#
loop_
_entity_poly.entity_id
_entity_poly.type
_entity_poly.pdbx_seq_one_letter_code
_entity_poly.pdbx_strand_id
1 'polypeptide(L)'
;MSQFSLAVTALQHESQFAKAYQSGVNKTEYWDTTFEDSMDLIAKLPNIAGRIYQNVFKNKGKLTAIDPNLDYSANLANLLGFGDNKDFVELMRLYLTIHSDHEG
;
A
#
# COMPACT_ATOMS: atom_id res chain seq x y z
N MET A 1 0.39 -8.21 -11.62
CA MET A 1 -0.28 -6.91 -11.77
C MET A 1 -1.79 -6.99 -11.74
N SER A 2 -2.47 -7.88 -12.48
CA SER A 2 -3.95 -7.89 -12.51
C SER A 2 -4.63 -8.03 -11.14
N GLN A 3 -4.16 -8.95 -10.28
CA GLN A 3 -4.68 -9.09 -8.91
C GLN A 3 -4.51 -7.81 -8.07
N PHE A 4 -3.38 -7.12 -8.25
CA PHE A 4 -3.05 -5.90 -7.51
C PHE A 4 -3.98 -4.76 -7.91
N SER A 5 -4.16 -4.54 -9.22
CA SER A 5 -5.10 -3.54 -9.73
C SER A 5 -6.54 -3.82 -9.30
N LEU A 6 -7.01 -5.08 -9.40
CA LEU A 6 -8.35 -5.45 -8.95
C LEU A 6 -8.56 -5.21 -7.44
N ALA A 7 -7.57 -5.51 -6.61
CA ALA A 7 -7.65 -5.25 -5.17
C ALA A 7 -7.74 -3.76 -4.86
N VAL A 8 -6.96 -2.91 -5.54
CA VAL A 8 -7.02 -1.45 -5.38
C VAL A 8 -8.37 -0.91 -5.85
N THR A 9 -8.88 -1.35 -7.00
CA THR A 9 -10.22 -0.98 -7.47
C THR A 9 -11.30 -1.40 -6.48
N ALA A 10 -11.17 -2.58 -5.86
CA ALA A 10 -12.11 -3.04 -4.84
C ALA A 10 -12.10 -2.14 -3.60
N LEU A 11 -10.97 -1.52 -3.22
CA LEU A 11 -10.90 -0.57 -2.10
C LEU A 11 -11.66 0.74 -2.34
N GLN A 12 -12.08 1.04 -3.57
CA GLN A 12 -12.76 2.29 -3.90
C GLN A 12 -14.04 2.52 -3.07
N HIS A 13 -14.72 1.46 -2.61
CA HIS A 13 -15.91 1.58 -1.76
C HIS A 13 -15.64 2.26 -0.40
N GLU A 14 -14.39 2.29 0.04
CA GLU A 14 -13.98 2.97 1.27
C GLU A 14 -13.69 4.46 1.06
N SER A 15 -13.51 4.91 -0.19
CA SER A 15 -13.08 6.27 -0.54
C SER A 15 -13.90 7.35 0.17
N GLN A 16 -13.20 8.18 0.92
CA GLN A 16 -13.73 9.34 1.62
C GLN A 16 -14.02 10.46 0.61
N PHE A 17 -13.14 10.66 -0.38
CA PHE A 17 -13.33 11.67 -1.42
C PHE A 17 -14.59 11.38 -2.24
N ALA A 18 -14.82 10.13 -2.65
CA ALA A 18 -16.03 9.77 -3.39
C ALA A 18 -17.32 10.12 -2.62
N LYS A 19 -17.34 9.85 -1.31
CA LYS A 19 -18.47 10.18 -0.42
C LYS A 19 -18.64 11.69 -0.23
N ALA A 20 -17.54 12.42 0.00
CA ALA A 20 -17.57 13.87 0.18
C ALA A 20 -18.01 14.59 -1.10
N TYR A 21 -17.51 14.15 -2.26
CA TYR A 21 -17.91 14.67 -3.56
C TYR A 21 -19.41 14.47 -3.82
N GLN A 22 -19.94 13.27 -3.56
CA GLN A 22 -21.38 12.99 -3.67
C GLN A 22 -22.22 13.82 -2.70
N SER A 23 -21.65 14.24 -1.57
CA SER A 23 -22.29 15.09 -0.57
C SER A 23 -22.18 16.59 -0.89
N GLY A 24 -21.53 16.98 -1.99
CA GLY A 24 -21.45 18.37 -2.45
C GLY A 24 -20.36 19.22 -1.78
N VAL A 25 -19.25 18.61 -1.37
CA VAL A 25 -18.09 19.33 -0.80
C VAL A 25 -17.60 20.44 -1.73
N ASN A 26 -17.08 21.54 -1.16
CA ASN A 26 -16.58 22.65 -1.97
C ASN A 26 -15.32 22.23 -2.74
N LYS A 27 -15.16 22.71 -3.97
CA LYS A 27 -13.96 22.51 -4.79
C LYS A 27 -12.66 22.86 -4.05
N THR A 28 -12.66 23.90 -3.22
CA THR A 28 -11.46 24.31 -2.45
C THR A 28 -11.06 23.31 -1.37
N GLU A 29 -11.95 22.38 -1.00
CA GLU A 29 -11.76 21.38 0.06
C GLU A 29 -11.55 19.96 -0.51
N TYR A 30 -11.46 19.82 -1.84
CA TYR A 30 -11.23 18.50 -2.47
C TYR A 30 -9.94 17.83 -1.99
N TRP A 31 -8.93 18.63 -1.66
CA TRP A 31 -7.62 18.12 -1.27
C TRP A 31 -7.64 17.37 0.06
N ASP A 32 -8.53 17.74 0.99
CA ASP A 32 -8.58 17.15 2.34
C ASP A 32 -8.86 15.64 2.25
N THR A 33 -9.99 15.27 1.65
CA THR A 33 -10.37 13.87 1.51
C THR A 33 -9.55 13.12 0.45
N THR A 34 -8.98 13.85 -0.52
CA THR A 34 -8.01 13.27 -1.46
C THR A 34 -6.72 12.88 -0.75
N PHE A 35 -6.23 13.71 0.16
CA PHE A 35 -5.05 13.44 0.97
C PHE A 35 -5.28 12.22 1.87
N GLU A 36 -6.42 12.17 2.58
CA GLU A 36 -6.79 11.02 3.41
C GLU A 36 -6.85 9.72 2.60
N ASP A 37 -7.55 9.71 1.47
CA ASP A 37 -7.62 8.53 0.60
C ASP A 37 -6.24 8.11 0.04
N SER A 38 -5.37 9.09 -0.25
CA SER A 38 -4.01 8.82 -0.74
C SER A 38 -3.14 8.18 0.34
N MET A 39 -3.19 8.70 1.57
CA MET A 39 -2.47 8.16 2.72
C MET A 39 -2.98 6.77 3.11
N ASP A 40 -4.30 6.59 3.14
CA ASP A 40 -4.94 5.29 3.37
C ASP A 40 -4.52 4.27 2.31
N LEU A 41 -4.51 4.68 1.04
CA LEU A 41 -4.11 3.81 -0.06
C LEU A 41 -2.66 3.38 0.11
N ILE A 42 -1.72 4.33 0.27
CA ILE A 42 -0.29 4.04 0.48
C ILE A 42 -0.13 3.05 1.63
N ALA A 43 -0.79 3.25 2.78
CA ALA A 43 -0.72 2.34 3.91
C ALA A 43 -1.25 0.91 3.64
N LYS A 44 -2.24 0.77 2.76
CA LYS A 44 -2.84 -0.54 2.40
C LYS A 44 -2.03 -1.31 1.35
N LEU A 45 -1.25 -0.63 0.50
CA LEU A 45 -0.50 -1.26 -0.61
C LEU A 45 0.42 -2.42 -0.18
N PRO A 46 1.21 -2.33 0.92
CA PRO A 46 2.09 -3.42 1.33
C PRO A 46 1.34 -4.70 1.66
N ASN A 47 0.20 -4.59 2.35
CA ASN A 47 -0.62 -5.75 2.69
C ASN A 47 -1.17 -6.44 1.44
N ILE A 48 -1.64 -5.66 0.46
CA ILE A 48 -2.12 -6.21 -0.82
C ILE A 48 -0.97 -6.91 -1.55
N ALA A 49 0.17 -6.23 -1.72
CA ALA A 49 1.33 -6.77 -2.42
C ALA A 49 1.87 -8.03 -1.74
N GLY A 50 2.02 -8.00 -0.42
CA GLY A 50 2.43 -9.14 0.40
C GLY A 50 1.47 -10.32 0.28
N ARG A 51 0.16 -10.08 0.39
CA ARG A 51 -0.86 -11.13 0.24
C ARG A 51 -0.79 -11.81 -1.12
N ILE A 52 -0.67 -11.04 -2.19
CA ILE A 52 -0.55 -11.56 -3.56
C ILE A 52 0.74 -12.39 -3.68
N TYR A 53 1.87 -11.87 -3.23
CA TYR A 53 3.15 -12.57 -3.32
C TYR A 53 3.13 -13.91 -2.57
N GLN A 54 2.60 -13.94 -1.34
CA GLN A 54 2.49 -15.16 -0.55
C GLN A 54 1.57 -16.19 -1.21
N ASN A 55 0.42 -15.77 -1.74
CA ASN A 55 -0.54 -16.65 -2.42
C ASN A 55 0.07 -17.27 -3.70
N VAL A 56 0.78 -16.48 -4.50
CA VAL A 56 1.29 -16.92 -5.80
C VAL A 56 2.55 -17.77 -5.66
N PHE A 57 3.49 -17.39 -4.79
CA PHE A 57 4.85 -17.95 -4.81
C PHE A 57 5.22 -18.80 -3.60
N LYS A 58 4.50 -18.65 -2.46
CA LYS A 58 4.87 -19.31 -1.21
C LYS A 58 3.83 -20.34 -0.75
N ASN A 59 2.63 -20.34 -1.34
CA ASN A 59 1.49 -21.17 -0.95
C ASN A 59 1.25 -21.14 0.58
N LYS A 60 1.55 -19.98 1.21
CA LYS A 60 1.45 -19.78 2.66
C LYS A 60 0.12 -19.12 2.98
N GLY A 61 -0.60 -19.69 3.94
CA GLY A 61 -1.95 -19.26 4.28
C GLY A 61 -2.04 -17.93 5.02
N LYS A 62 -1.26 -17.73 6.10
CA LYS A 62 -1.39 -16.56 6.98
C LYS A 62 -0.33 -15.50 6.67
N LEU A 63 -0.79 -14.27 6.43
CA LEU A 63 0.07 -13.11 6.26
C LEU A 63 0.60 -12.67 7.64
N THR A 64 1.86 -12.24 7.71
CA THR A 64 2.43 -11.62 8.91
C THR A 64 1.66 -10.34 9.24
N ALA A 65 1.52 -10.01 10.53
CA ALA A 65 0.92 -8.75 10.95
C ALA A 65 1.88 -7.58 10.69
N ILE A 66 1.32 -6.38 10.47
CA ILE A 66 2.09 -5.13 10.45
C ILE A 66 2.63 -4.86 11.86
N ASP A 67 3.89 -4.45 11.95
CA ASP A 67 4.49 -3.93 13.18
C ASP A 67 4.49 -2.39 13.14
N PRO A 68 3.80 -1.71 14.07
CA PRO A 68 3.75 -0.25 14.09
C PRO A 68 5.09 0.42 14.44
N ASN A 69 6.08 -0.33 14.92
CA ASN A 69 7.41 0.18 15.22
C ASN A 69 8.37 0.09 14.02
N LEU A 70 7.95 -0.53 12.93
CA LEU A 70 8.74 -0.66 11.71
C LEU A 70 8.32 0.36 10.65
N ASP A 71 9.28 0.81 9.85
CA ASP A 71 8.99 1.64 8.69
C ASP A 71 8.27 0.87 7.57
N TYR A 72 7.81 1.61 6.57
CA TYR A 72 7.04 1.11 5.44
C TYR A 72 7.74 -0.04 4.70
N SER A 73 9.01 0.16 4.37
CA SER A 73 9.80 -0.80 3.57
C SER A 73 10.14 -2.05 4.37
N ALA A 74 10.44 -1.91 5.66
CA ALA A 74 10.65 -3.04 6.57
C ALA A 74 9.38 -3.89 6.73
N ASN A 75 8.21 -3.25 6.91
CA ASN A 75 6.93 -3.95 6.94
C ASN A 75 6.65 -4.69 5.62
N LEU A 76 6.92 -4.07 4.46
CA LEU A 76 6.79 -4.77 3.17
C LEU A 76 7.73 -5.98 3.08
N ALA A 77 9.00 -5.84 3.47
CA ALA A 77 9.95 -6.95 3.47
C ALA A 77 9.50 -8.11 4.37
N ASN A 78 8.96 -7.82 5.55
CA ASN A 78 8.35 -8.81 6.45
C ASN A 78 7.19 -9.55 5.78
N LEU A 79 6.28 -8.81 5.13
CA LEU A 79 5.12 -9.37 4.44
C LEU A 79 5.52 -10.25 3.25
N LEU A 80 6.64 -9.95 2.60
CA LEU A 80 7.23 -10.78 1.53
C LEU A 80 8.00 -12.00 2.08
N GLY A 81 8.24 -12.06 3.38
CA GLY A 81 8.95 -13.16 4.05
C GLY A 81 10.48 -13.01 4.05
N PHE A 82 10.99 -11.78 3.92
CA PHE A 82 12.42 -11.45 3.90
C PHE A 82 12.84 -10.53 5.06
N GLY A 83 11.99 -10.41 6.09
CA GLY A 83 12.22 -9.54 7.24
C GLY A 83 13.54 -9.72 7.97
N ASP A 84 13.98 -10.98 8.10
CA ASP A 84 15.22 -11.32 8.79
C ASP A 84 16.48 -11.03 7.95
N ASN A 85 16.32 -10.73 6.66
CA ASN A 85 17.42 -10.37 5.77
C ASN A 85 17.61 -8.84 5.74
N LYS A 86 18.54 -8.34 6.56
CA LYS A 86 18.84 -6.91 6.68
C LYS A 86 19.22 -6.26 5.35
N ASP A 87 20.00 -6.93 4.51
CA ASP A 87 20.42 -6.39 3.22
C ASP A 87 19.22 -6.25 2.27
N PHE A 88 18.27 -7.18 2.34
CA PHE A 88 17.03 -7.08 1.56
C PHE A 88 16.13 -5.95 2.05
N VAL A 89 16.07 -5.70 3.36
CA VAL A 89 15.32 -4.58 3.93
C VAL A 89 15.93 -3.24 3.47
N GLU A 90 17.26 -3.09 3.51
CA GLU A 90 17.95 -1.90 2.98
C GLU A 90 17.73 -1.73 1.47
N LEU A 91 17.80 -2.83 0.71
CA LEU A 91 17.47 -2.83 -0.72
C LEU A 91 16.04 -2.35 -0.95
N MET A 92 15.07 -2.80 -0.15
CA MET A 92 13.67 -2.39 -0.29
C MET A 92 13.48 -0.90 0.01
N ARG A 93 14.19 -0.36 1.01
CA ARG A 93 14.20 1.08 1.30
C ARG A 93 14.71 1.88 0.10
N LEU A 94 15.87 1.52 -0.43
CA LEU A 94 16.42 2.18 -1.61
C LEU A 94 15.51 2.03 -2.84
N TYR A 95 15.04 0.81 -3.11
CA TYR A 95 14.23 0.50 -4.28
C TYR A 95 12.94 1.32 -4.33
N LEU A 96 12.21 1.39 -3.21
CA LEU A 96 10.96 2.14 -3.13
C LEU A 96 11.20 3.66 -3.26
N THR A 97 12.32 4.17 -2.73
CA THR A 97 12.66 5.58 -2.84
C THR A 97 13.04 5.98 -4.26
N ILE A 98 13.90 5.23 -4.95
CA ILE A 98 14.39 5.64 -6.28
C ILE A 98 13.37 5.43 -7.41
N HIS A 99 12.33 4.62 -7.18
CA HIS A 99 11.26 4.38 -8.15
C HIS A 99 9.95 5.10 -7.78
N SER A 100 9.96 6.01 -6.80
CA SER A 100 8.73 6.64 -6.33
C SER A 100 8.10 7.59 -7.35
N ASP A 101 8.91 8.22 -8.19
CA ASP A 101 8.47 9.22 -9.16
C ASP A 101 9.45 9.32 -10.33
N HIS A 102 8.93 9.55 -11.53
CA HIS A 102 9.72 9.84 -12.74
C HIS A 102 8.88 10.65 -13.73
N GLU A 103 8.67 11.93 -13.41
CA GLU A 103 7.84 12.84 -14.20
C GLU A 103 6.39 12.29 -14.41
N GLY A 104 5.67 12.80 -15.41
CA GLY A 104 4.24 12.49 -15.67
C GLY A 104 3.99 11.61 -16.88
#